data_AF-A0A1V1NSB5-F1
#
_entry.id   AF-A0A1V1NSB5-F1
#
_cell.length_a   1.000
_cell.length_b   1.000
_cell.length_c   1.000
_cell.angle_alpha   90.00
_cell.angle_beta   90.00
_cell.angle_gamma   90.00
#
_symmetry.space_group_name_H-M   'P 1'
#
loop_
_entity.id
_entity.type
_entity.pdbx_description
1 polymer ?
#
loop_
_entity_poly.entity_id
_entity_poly.type
_entity_poly.pdbx_seq_one_letter_code
_entity_poly.pdbx_strand_id
1 'polypeptide(L)' 'MYDENALFKIVKAAFGKRRKTINNALRGGLSYDASQISEALHQAGIDPIRRAETLSVDDFVNLTNTFASIFGEP' A
#
# COMPACT_ATOMS: atom_id res chain seq x y z
N MET A 1 14.25 -9.06 -5.53
CA MET A 1 14.34 -8.11 -6.67
C MET A 1 13.04 -7.34 -6.66
N TYR A 2 13.09 -6.02 -6.50
CA TYR A 2 11.89 -5.19 -6.43
C TYR A 2 11.29 -5.08 -7.82
N ASP A 3 9.99 -5.33 -7.96
CA ASP A 3 9.27 -4.99 -9.19
C ASP A 3 8.88 -3.51 -9.14
N GLU A 4 9.53 -2.70 -9.97
CA GLU A 4 9.25 -1.27 -10.11
C GLU A 4 7.79 -1.03 -10.52
N ASN A 5 7.16 -1.94 -11.27
CA ASN A 5 5.77 -1.81 -11.67
C ASN A 5 4.84 -1.98 -10.46
N ALA A 6 5.11 -2.97 -9.61
CA ALA A 6 4.37 -3.20 -8.38
C ALA A 6 4.48 -2.00 -7.43
N LEU A 7 5.69 -1.46 -7.25
CA LEU A 7 5.91 -0.25 -6.45
C LEU A 7 5.12 0.94 -7.02
N PHE A 8 5.21 1.16 -8.33
CA PHE A 8 4.50 2.25 -9.00
C PHE A 8 2.98 2.13 -8.85
N LYS A 9 2.41 0.92 -8.96
CA LYS A 9 0.98 0.67 -8.71
C LYS A 9 0.57 1.04 -7.29
N ILE A 10 1.33 0.60 -6.28
CA ILE A 10 1.04 0.92 -4.87
C ILE A 10 1.12 2.43 -4.63
N VAL A 11 2.19 3.09 -5.09
CA VAL A 11 2.35 4.54 -4.95
C VAL A 11 1.20 5.27 -5.66
N LYS A 12 0.87 4.89 -6.89
CA LYS A 12 -0.24 5.47 -7.64
C LYS A 12 -1.58 5.31 -6.91
N ALA A 13 -1.86 4.14 -6.35
CA ALA A 13 -3.08 3.90 -5.56
C ALA A 13 -3.10 4.75 -4.27
N ALA A 14 -1.97 4.82 -3.55
CA ALA A 14 -1.82 5.59 -2.32
C ALA A 14 -2.05 7.09 -2.51
N PHE A 15 -1.60 7.66 -3.65
CA PHE A 15 -1.76 9.08 -3.96
C PHE A 15 -2.99 9.40 -4.84
N GLY A 16 -3.70 8.38 -5.35
CA GLY A 16 -4.87 8.54 -6.22
C GLY A 16 -6.08 9.19 -5.53
N LYS A 17 -6.13 9.21 -4.19
CA LYS A 17 -7.22 9.81 -3.40
C LYS A 17 -6.69 10.81 -2.38
N ARG A 18 -6.75 12.10 -2.71
CA ARG A 18 -6.30 13.19 -1.82
C ARG A 18 -7.05 13.18 -0.49
N ARG A 19 -6.32 13.40 0.61
CA ARG A 19 -6.82 13.55 2.00
C ARG A 19 -7.46 12.29 2.60
N LYS A 20 -7.35 11.12 1.95
CA LYS A 20 -7.78 9.84 2.51
C LYS A 20 -6.63 9.21 3.30
N THR A 21 -6.99 8.36 4.26
CA THR A 21 -6.01 7.49 4.91
C THR A 21 -5.47 6.48 3.90
N ILE A 22 -4.28 5.93 4.15
CA ILE A 22 -3.60 4.99 3.27
C ILE A 22 -4.49 3.76 2.98
N ASN A 23 -5.18 3.25 3.99
CA ASN A 23 -6.12 2.13 3.84
C ASN A 23 -7.25 2.46 2.83
N ASN A 24 -7.87 3.63 2.97
CA ASN A 24 -8.94 4.07 2.06
C ASN A 24 -8.44 4.39 0.65
N ALA A 25 -7.21 4.91 0.52
CA ALA A 25 -6.61 5.21 -0.77
C ALA A 25 -6.31 3.92 -1.54
N LEU A 26 -5.65 2.95 -0.89
CA LEU A 26 -5.30 1.67 -1.49
C LEU A 26 -6.53 0.84 -1.87
N ARG A 27 -7.53 0.76 -0.99
CA ARG A 27 -8.82 0.10 -1.31
C ARG A 27 -9.53 0.73 -2.53
N GLY A 28 -9.32 2.02 -2.77
CA GLY A 28 -9.89 2.72 -3.92
C GLY A 28 -9.04 2.65 -5.19
N GLY A 29 -7.83 2.10 -5.12
CA GLY A 29 -6.85 2.06 -6.21
C GLY A 29 -6.32 0.67 -6.55
N LEU A 30 -6.55 -0.33 -5.69
CA LEU A 30 -6.19 -1.73 -5.89
C LEU A 30 -7.42 -2.64 -5.78
N SER A 31 -7.35 -3.82 -6.40
CA SER A 31 -8.42 -4.82 -6.39
C SER A 31 -8.36 -5.75 -5.17
N TYR A 32 -8.16 -5.17 -3.98
CA TYR A 32 -8.13 -5.90 -2.71
C TYR A 32 -9.24 -5.40 -1.77
N ASP A 33 -9.74 -6.29 -0.93
CA ASP A 33 -10.73 -5.94 0.07
C ASP A 33 -10.11 -5.18 1.26
N ALA A 34 -10.98 -4.62 2.12
CA ALA A 34 -10.53 -3.81 3.25
C ALA A 34 -9.68 -4.60 4.27
N SER A 35 -9.96 -5.89 4.46
CA SER A 35 -9.19 -6.76 5.35
C SER A 35 -7.80 -7.04 4.81
N GLN A 36 -7.69 -7.35 3.51
CA GLN A 36 -6.42 -7.60 2.84
C GLN A 36 -5.49 -6.38 2.88
N ILE A 37 -6.03 -5.19 2.58
CA ILE A 37 -5.27 -3.94 2.68
C ILE A 37 -4.81 -3.68 4.11
N SER A 38 -5.70 -3.85 5.10
CA SER A 38 -5.35 -3.64 6.50
C SER A 38 -4.27 -4.60 6.97
N GLU A 39 -4.37 -5.87 6.58
CA GLU A 39 -3.39 -6.90 6.91
C GLU A 39 -2.01 -6.57 6.32
N ALA A 40 -1.94 -6.20 5.04
CA ALA A 40 -0.69 -5.81 4.41
C ALA A 40 -0.06 -4.57 5.06
N LEU A 41 -0.88 -3.58 5.44
CA LEU A 41 -0.40 -2.39 6.15
C LEU A 41 0.16 -2.76 7.53
N HIS A 42 -0.54 -3.60 8.29
CA HIS A 42 -0.08 -4.05 9.60
C HIS A 42 1.23 -4.85 9.51
N GLN A 43 1.34 -5.77 8.56
CA GLN A 43 2.57 -6.55 8.36
C GLN A 43 3.73 -5.68 7.86
N ALA A 44 3.46 -4.60 7.11
CA ALA A 44 4.45 -3.61 6.72
C ALA A 44 4.81 -2.62 7.84
N GLY A 45 4.20 -2.72 9.03
CA GLY A 45 4.43 -1.79 10.15
C GLY A 45 3.80 -0.40 9.96
N ILE A 46 2.82 -0.29 9.06
CA ILE A 46 2.17 0.97 8.69
C ILE A 46 0.81 1.07 9.38
N ASP A 47 0.60 2.17 10.10
CA ASP A 47 -0.71 2.46 10.66
C ASP A 47 -1.74 2.81 9.55
N PRO A 48 -2.85 2.06 9.42
CA PRO A 48 -3.84 2.25 8.37
C PRO A 48 -4.58 3.60 8.40
N ILE A 49 -4.50 4.35 9.51
CA ILE A 49 -5.09 5.69 9.61
C ILE A 49 -4.16 6.81 9.14
N ARG A 50 -2.87 6.52 8.89
CA ARG A 50 -1.92 7.50 8.34
C ARG A 50 -2.30 7.91 6.92
N ARG A 51 -1.79 9.06 6.47
CA ARG A 51 -1.90 9.48 5.07
C ARG A 51 -0.67 9.04 4.30
N ALA A 52 -0.84 8.77 3.00
CA ALA A 52 0.25 8.39 2.10
C ALA A 52 1.41 9.40 2.10
N GLU A 53 1.12 10.70 2.20
CA GLU A 53 2.11 11.78 2.26
C GLU A 53 3.00 11.76 3.53
N THR A 54 2.60 11.00 4.55
CA THR A 54 3.40 10.86 5.79
C THR A 54 4.32 9.65 5.77
N LEU A 55 4.22 8.78 4.75
CA LEU A 55 5.02 7.57 4.62
C LEU A 55 6.32 7.87 3.89
N SER A 56 7.38 7.18 4.28
CA SER A 56 8.69 7.22 3.63
C SER A 56 8.71 6.34 2.37
N VAL A 57 9.76 6.49 1.56
CA VAL A 57 9.98 5.59 0.40
C VAL A 57 10.15 4.15 0.88
N ASP A 58 10.87 3.93 1.98
CA ASP A 58 11.07 2.60 2.56
C ASP A 58 9.75 1.97 3.03
N ASP A 59 8.80 2.76 3.53
CA ASP A 59 7.46 2.27 3.87
C ASP A 59 6.73 1.72 2.63
N PHE A 60 6.81 2.42 1.50
CA PHE A 60 6.21 1.94 0.25
C PHE A 60 6.89 0.69 -0.29
N VAL A 61 8.23 0.66 -0.22
CA VAL A 61 9.03 -0.49 -0.63
C VAL A 61 8.70 -1.72 0.22
N ASN A 62 8.60 -1.56 1.55
CA ASN A 62 8.18 -2.61 2.47
C ASN A 62 6.76 -3.07 2.19
N LEU A 63 5.83 -2.13 2.01
CA LEU A 63 4.45 -2.46 1.67
C LEU A 63 4.35 -3.28 0.37
N THR A 64 5.07 -2.89 -0.68
CA THR A 64 5.11 -3.63 -1.95
C THR A 64 5.65 -5.05 -1.76
N ASN A 65 6.72 -5.22 -0.98
CA ASN A 65 7.22 -6.56 -0.65
C ASN A 65 6.21 -7.40 0.15
N THR A 66 5.50 -6.77 1.08
CA THR A 66 4.46 -7.44 1.87
C THR A 66 3.31 -7.89 0.99
N PHE A 67 2.83 -7.05 0.06
CA PHE A 67 1.84 -7.48 -0.94
C PHE A 67 2.32 -8.66 -1.76
N ALA A 68 3.55 -8.58 -2.29
CA ALA A 68 4.18 -9.67 -3.05
C ALA A 68 4.24 -10.99 -2.26
N SER A 69 4.53 -10.91 -0.95
CA SER A 69 4.64 -12.08 -0.08
C SER A 69 3.30 -12.70 0.32
N ILE A 70 2.25 -11.90 0.51
CA ILE A 70 0.95 -12.39 1.01
C ILE A 70 0.00 -12.76 -0.14
N PHE A 71 -0.01 -11.96 -1.21
CA PHE A 71 -1.00 -12.06 -2.29
C PHE A 71 -0.39 -12.30 -3.67
N GLY A 72 0.94 -12.23 -3.81
CA GLY A 72 1.60 -12.14 -5.11
C GLY A 72 1.70 -10.68 -5.60
N GLU A 73 2.08 -10.48 -6.87
CA GLU A 73 2.26 -9.13 -7.42
C GLU A 73 0.96 -8.29 -7.34
N PRO A 74 1.02 -7.08 -6.75
CA PRO A 74 -0.11 -6.15 -6.66
C PRO A 74 -0.47 -5.47 -7.99
#